data_AF-A0A4P7D5A8-F1
#
_entry.id   AF-A0A4P7D5A8-F1
#
_cell.length_a   1.000
_cell.length_b   1.000
_cell.length_c   1.000
_cell.angle_alpha   90.00
_cell.angle_beta   90.00
_cell.angle_gamma   90.00
#
_symmetry.space_group_name_H-M   'P 1'
#
loop_
_entity.id
_entity.type
_entity.pdbx_description
1 polymer ?
#
loop_
_entity_poly.entity_id
_entity_poly.type
_entity_poly.pdbx_seq_one_letter_code
_entity_poly.pdbx_strand_id
1 'polypeptide(L)'
;MKRWLKFALIPFLGVASASAFAAPQLTPHACHSYPFVRPSHEVTHRELMQELKDLSLVGYQEHAVDNDYPSDLQAAQERLSSLYRHDCLGSPTASPAQQATQTQAQAE
;
A
#
# COMPACT_ATOMS: atom_id res chain seq x y z
N MET A 1 -18.74 59.31 -11.99
CA MET A 1 -19.72 58.26 -11.63
C MET A 1 -19.00 57.04 -11.07
N LYS A 2 -19.58 56.44 -10.03
CA LYS A 2 -19.36 55.08 -9.46
C LYS A 2 -18.00 54.77 -8.76
N ARG A 3 -18.03 54.95 -7.43
CA ARG A 3 -17.09 54.48 -6.39
C ARG A 3 -17.23 52.97 -6.10
N TRP A 4 -16.64 52.05 -6.85
CA TRP A 4 -16.88 50.62 -6.57
C TRP A 4 -15.62 49.79 -6.77
N LEU A 5 -14.85 49.58 -5.70
CA LEU A 5 -14.41 48.24 -5.26
C LEU A 5 -13.59 48.38 -3.95
N LYS A 6 -14.31 48.29 -2.83
CA LYS A 6 -13.74 47.81 -1.57
C LYS A 6 -14.45 46.50 -1.28
N PHE A 7 -13.89 45.39 -1.72
CA PHE A 7 -14.28 44.09 -1.20
C PHE A 7 -13.03 43.32 -0.77
N ALA A 8 -13.11 42.92 0.48
CA ALA A 8 -12.07 42.38 1.33
C ALA A 8 -11.29 41.22 0.69
N LEU A 9 -10.00 41.25 0.94
CA LEU A 9 -9.07 40.15 0.75
C LEU A 9 -9.41 39.07 1.80
N ILE A 10 -10.20 38.07 1.41
CA ILE A 10 -10.43 36.86 2.21
C ILE A 10 -9.57 35.76 1.58
N PRO A 11 -8.41 35.38 2.17
CA PRO A 11 -7.74 34.18 1.73
C PRO A 11 -8.57 33.00 2.24
N PHE A 12 -9.30 32.35 1.34
CA PHE A 12 -9.94 31.08 1.62
C PHE A 12 -8.82 30.04 1.77
N LEU A 13 -8.38 29.81 3.01
CA LEU A 13 -7.41 28.76 3.33
C LEU A 13 -8.15 27.41 3.27
N GLY A 14 -8.40 26.94 2.06
CA GLY A 14 -8.89 25.58 1.81
C GLY A 14 -7.74 24.61 2.01
N VAL A 15 -7.62 24.01 3.20
CA VAL A 15 -6.75 22.86 3.41
C VAL A 15 -7.39 21.69 2.65
N ALA A 16 -6.96 21.48 1.42
CA ALA A 16 -7.24 20.26 0.68
C ALA A 16 -6.55 19.12 1.42
N SER A 17 -7.30 18.40 2.26
CA SER A 17 -6.84 17.14 2.83
C SER A 17 -6.74 16.13 1.69
N ALA A 18 -5.56 16.04 1.08
CA ALA A 18 -5.25 14.98 0.15
C ALA A 18 -5.19 13.67 0.95
N SER A 19 -6.27 12.89 0.90
CA SER A 19 -6.20 11.49 1.29
C SER A 19 -5.18 10.83 0.35
N ALA A 20 -3.96 10.59 0.83
CA ALA A 20 -3.01 9.78 0.12
C ALA A 20 -3.61 8.37 0.06
N PHE A 21 -4.20 8.03 -1.09
CA PHE A 21 -4.46 6.63 -1.42
C PHE A 21 -3.10 5.99 -1.60
N ALA A 22 -2.54 5.47 -0.50
CA ALA A 22 -1.33 4.67 -0.56
C ALA A 22 -1.63 3.50 -1.49
N ALA A 23 -0.77 3.32 -2.49
CA ALA A 23 -0.79 2.12 -3.30
C ALA A 23 -0.74 0.90 -2.38
N PRO A 24 -1.36 -0.24 -2.76
CA PRO A 24 -1.21 -1.48 -2.00
C PRO A 24 0.28 -1.75 -1.80
N GLN A 25 0.67 -1.98 -0.55
CA GLN A 25 2.06 -2.18 -0.15
C GLN A 25 2.17 -3.40 0.75
N LEU A 26 3.24 -4.16 0.57
CA LEU A 26 3.58 -5.27 1.45
C LEU A 26 4.13 -4.75 2.77
N THR A 27 3.78 -5.43 3.86
CA THR A 27 4.40 -5.13 5.15
C THR A 27 5.86 -5.62 5.17
N PRO A 28 6.77 -5.01 5.95
CA PRO A 28 8.13 -5.51 6.08
C PRO A 28 8.19 -6.97 6.57
N HIS A 29 7.21 -7.40 7.37
CA HIS A 29 7.11 -8.79 7.80
C HIS A 29 6.72 -9.73 6.66
N ALA A 30 5.82 -9.30 5.78
CA ALA A 30 5.41 -10.10 4.62
C ALA A 30 6.58 -10.37 3.67
N CYS A 31 7.50 -9.42 3.49
CA CYS A 31 8.72 -9.60 2.69
C CYS A 31 9.59 -10.81 3.11
N HIS A 32 9.50 -11.25 4.36
CA HIS A 32 10.29 -12.36 4.91
C HIS A 32 9.44 -13.57 5.30
N SER A 33 8.20 -13.62 4.84
CA SER A 33 7.23 -14.66 5.19
C SER A 33 6.81 -15.46 3.96
N TYR A 34 6.10 -16.57 4.20
CA TYR A 34 5.35 -17.26 3.15
C TYR A 34 4.38 -16.27 2.47
N PRO A 35 4.22 -16.28 1.13
CA PRO A 35 4.72 -17.25 0.16
C PRO A 35 6.13 -16.96 -0.42
N PHE A 36 6.71 -15.80 -0.12
CA PHE A 36 7.99 -15.37 -0.73
C PHE A 36 9.20 -16.13 -0.18
N VAL A 37 9.14 -16.53 1.09
CA VAL A 37 10.11 -17.40 1.74
C VAL A 37 9.46 -18.75 2.02
N ARG A 38 10.07 -19.82 1.51
CA ARG A 38 9.59 -21.18 1.77
C ARG A 38 9.80 -21.52 3.24
N PRO A 39 8.75 -21.88 4.00
CA PRO A 39 8.89 -22.33 5.37
C PRO A 39 9.63 -23.68 5.43
N SER A 40 10.32 -23.95 6.54
CA SER A 40 10.90 -25.27 6.84
C SER A 40 9.86 -26.25 7.40
N HIS A 41 8.66 -25.75 7.70
CA HIS A 41 7.50 -26.49 8.18
C HIS A 41 6.41 -26.56 7.10
N GLU A 42 5.43 -27.43 7.32
CA GLU A 42 4.23 -27.50 6.49
C GLU A 42 3.47 -26.18 6.53
N VAL A 43 2.96 -25.70 5.39
CA VAL A 43 2.22 -24.43 5.34
C VAL A 43 1.05 -24.47 6.32
N THR A 44 1.05 -23.54 7.27
CA THR A 44 0.00 -23.45 8.28
C THR A 44 -1.22 -22.72 7.72
N HIS A 45 -2.41 -23.01 8.26
CA HIS A 45 -3.63 -22.29 7.90
C HIS A 45 -3.49 -20.76 8.02
N ARG A 46 -2.76 -20.29 9.04
CA ARG A 46 -2.48 -18.86 9.23
C ARG A 46 -1.66 -18.27 8.08
N GLU A 47 -0.66 -19.01 7.59
CA GLU A 47 0.19 -18.56 6.47
C GLU A 47 -0.59 -18.55 5.17
N LEU A 48 -1.45 -19.56 4.95
CA LEU A 48 -2.36 -19.58 3.80
C LEU A 48 -3.33 -18.39 3.81
N MET A 49 -3.93 -18.08 4.97
CA MET A 49 -4.81 -16.92 5.08
C MET A 49 -4.08 -15.58 4.89
N GLN A 50 -2.81 -15.52 5.29
CA GLN A 50 -1.98 -14.35 5.03
C GLN A 50 -1.68 -14.21 3.53
N GLU A 51 -1.37 -15.31 2.83
CA GLU A 51 -1.22 -15.30 1.37
C GLU A 51 -2.50 -14.84 0.66
N LEU A 52 -3.67 -15.34 1.06
CA LEU A 52 -4.95 -14.92 0.50
C LEU A 52 -5.19 -13.41 0.68
N LYS A 53 -4.89 -12.89 1.88
CA LYS A 53 -4.95 -11.45 2.14
C LYS A 53 -4.02 -10.67 1.20
N ASP A 54 -2.79 -11.15 1.02
CA ASP A 54 -1.80 -10.50 0.16
C ASP A 54 -2.21 -10.55 -1.32
N LEU A 55 -2.85 -11.63 -1.78
CA LEU A 55 -3.47 -11.73 -3.10
C LEU A 55 -4.66 -10.75 -3.25
N SER A 56 -5.48 -10.59 -2.22
CA SER A 56 -6.60 -9.62 -2.25
C SER A 56 -6.12 -8.17 -2.32
N LEU A 57 -4.94 -7.84 -1.76
CA LEU A 57 -4.33 -6.51 -1.93
C LEU A 57 -4.07 -6.16 -3.39
N VAL A 58 -3.80 -7.17 -4.23
CA VAL A 58 -3.51 -7.00 -5.66
C VAL A 58 -4.70 -7.37 -6.57
N GLY A 59 -5.89 -7.51 -5.98
CA GLY A 59 -7.15 -7.65 -6.69
C GLY A 59 -7.68 -9.07 -6.88
N TYR A 60 -7.14 -10.06 -6.17
CA TYR A 60 -7.79 -11.37 -6.09
C TYR A 60 -9.12 -11.29 -5.34
N GLN A 61 -10.16 -11.88 -5.88
CA GLN A 61 -11.48 -11.92 -5.25
C GLN A 61 -11.85 -13.35 -4.86
N GLU A 62 -12.14 -13.54 -3.58
CA GLU A 62 -12.66 -14.83 -3.09
C GLU A 62 -14.08 -15.03 -3.61
N HIS A 63 -14.31 -16.07 -4.40
CA HIS A 63 -15.62 -16.41 -4.92
C HIS A 63 -16.35 -17.35 -3.94
N ALA A 64 -17.52 -16.91 -3.45
CA ALA A 64 -18.24 -17.64 -2.40
C ALA A 64 -18.79 -19.01 -2.84
N VAL A 65 -19.09 -19.17 -4.14
CA VAL A 65 -19.62 -20.40 -4.71
C VAL A 65 -19.18 -20.45 -6.17
N ASP A 66 -18.04 -21.08 -6.45
CA ASP A 66 -17.64 -21.37 -7.82
C ASP A 66 -17.21 -22.83 -7.93
N ASN A 67 -17.76 -23.55 -8.91
CA ASN A 67 -17.29 -24.91 -9.23
C ASN A 67 -16.04 -24.86 -10.10
N ASP A 68 -15.73 -23.68 -10.65
CA ASP A 68 -14.57 -23.46 -11.47
C ASP A 68 -13.40 -22.92 -10.65
N TYR A 69 -12.20 -23.34 -11.03
CA TYR A 69 -10.98 -22.81 -10.42
C TYR A 69 -10.84 -21.31 -10.76
N PRO A 70 -10.52 -20.43 -9.79
CA PRO A 70 -10.51 -18.99 -10.01
C PRO A 70 -9.59 -18.57 -11.16
N SER A 71 -10.17 -17.90 -12.16
CA SER A 71 -9.44 -17.49 -13.37
C SER A 71 -8.49 -16.30 -13.15
N ASP A 72 -8.72 -15.52 -12.09
CA ASP A 72 -7.96 -14.32 -11.74
C ASP A 72 -6.74 -14.62 -10.85
N LEU A 73 -6.68 -15.81 -10.25
CA LEU A 73 -5.65 -16.19 -9.27
C LEU A 73 -4.23 -16.10 -9.86
N GLN A 74 -4.03 -16.53 -11.10
CA GLN A 74 -2.71 -16.46 -11.74
C GLN A 74 -2.28 -15.00 -11.96
N ALA A 75 -3.19 -14.17 -12.47
CA ALA A 75 -2.93 -12.74 -12.67
C ALA A 75 -2.69 -12.01 -11.34
N ALA A 76 -3.39 -12.40 -10.26
CA ALA A 76 -3.14 -11.87 -8.93
C ALA A 76 -1.75 -12.25 -8.42
N GLN A 77 -1.34 -13.52 -8.55
CA GLN A 77 0.01 -13.95 -8.16
C GLN A 77 1.10 -13.18 -8.92
N GLU A 78 0.91 -12.93 -10.21
CA GLU A 78 1.85 -12.12 -11.01
C GLU A 78 1.95 -10.69 -10.48
N ARG A 79 0.83 -10.04 -10.19
CA ARG A 79 0.81 -8.69 -9.59
C ARG A 79 1.46 -8.68 -8.20
N LEU A 80 1.20 -9.69 -7.37
CA LEU A 80 1.81 -9.84 -6.05
C LEU A 80 3.33 -10.00 -6.15
N SER A 81 3.83 -10.80 -7.11
CA SER A 81 5.26 -10.92 -7.37
C SER A 81 5.89 -9.60 -7.82
N SER A 82 5.16 -8.80 -8.59
CA SER A 82 5.60 -7.47 -8.99
C SER A 82 5.69 -6.52 -7.80
N LEU A 83 4.68 -6.56 -6.92
CA LEU A 83 4.66 -5.78 -5.69
C LEU A 83 5.81 -6.17 -4.75
N TYR A 84 6.08 -7.46 -4.58
CA TYR A 84 7.21 -7.97 -3.81
C TYR A 84 8.56 -7.45 -4.34
N ARG A 85 8.76 -7.48 -5.66
CA ARG A 85 9.99 -6.93 -6.25
C ARG A 85 10.14 -5.43 -5.98
N HIS A 86 9.04 -4.69 -6.02
CA HIS A 86 9.03 -3.26 -5.76
C HIS A 86 9.32 -2.94 -4.28
N ASP A 87 8.58 -3.56 -3.36
CA ASP A 87 8.58 -3.20 -1.93
C ASP A 87 9.71 -3.87 -1.14
N CYS A 88 10.11 -5.08 -1.52
CA CYS A 88 11.02 -5.90 -0.73
C CYS A 88 12.43 -6.02 -1.36
N LEU A 89 12.54 -5.89 -2.69
CA LEU A 89 13.83 -5.98 -3.40
C LEU A 89 14.33 -4.62 -3.93
N GLY A 90 13.45 -3.63 -4.05
CA GLY A 90 13.83 -2.25 -4.32
C GLY A 90 14.63 -1.66 -3.16
N SER A 91 15.66 -0.85 -3.45
CA SER A 91 16.53 -0.25 -2.44
C SER A 91 15.74 0.35 -1.28
N PRO A 92 16.20 0.20 -0.02
CA PRO A 92 15.47 0.56 1.19
C PRO A 92 15.25 2.08 1.23
N THR A 93 14.18 2.55 0.60
CA THR A 93 13.85 3.97 0.57
C THR A 93 12.69 4.18 1.53
N ALA A 94 13.09 4.59 2.74
CA ALA A 94 12.29 5.29 3.73
C ALA A 94 11.00 4.58 4.19
N SER A 95 11.13 3.86 5.30
CA SER A 95 10.02 3.74 6.25
C SER A 95 9.49 5.14 6.58
N PRO A 96 8.17 5.42 6.44
CA PRO A 96 7.60 6.73 6.78
C PRO A 96 7.76 7.07 8.27
N ALA A 97 8.06 6.08 9.11
CA ALA A 97 8.42 6.29 10.52
C ALA A 97 9.78 7.00 10.72
N GLN A 98 10.70 6.95 9.74
CA GLN A 98 12.01 7.61 9.82
C GLN A 98 12.06 8.97 9.14
N GLN A 99 11.11 9.30 8.25
CA GLN A 99 11.02 10.63 7.65
C GLN A 99 10.50 11.68 8.64
N ALA A 100 9.73 11.28 9.66
CA ALA A 100 9.31 12.20 10.73
C ALA A 100 10.47 12.68 11.62
N THR A 101 11.60 11.96 11.66
CA THR A 101 12.74 12.29 12.53
C THR A 101 13.83 13.12 11.82
N GLN A 102 13.91 13.10 10.48
CA GLN A 102 14.93 13.87 9.75
C GLN A 102 14.61 15.35 9.54
N THR A 103 13.33 15.75 9.53
CA THR A 103 12.94 17.16 9.31
C THR A 103 13.14 18.06 10.54
N GLN A 104 13.51 17.51 11.70
CA GLN A 104 13.71 18.30 12.92
C GLN A 104 15.17 18.68 13.22
N ALA A 105 16.13 18.25 12.39
CA ALA A 105 17.56 18.50 12.64
C ALA A 105 18.20 19.55 11.69
N GLN A 106 17.41 20.22 10.85
CA GLN A 106 17.88 21.31 9.97
C GLN A 106 17.22 22.64 10.38
N ALA A 107 17.37 23.00 11.64
CA ALA A 107 17.04 24.33 12.15
C ALA A 107 17.97 24.65 13.33
N GLU A 108 19.26 24.83 13.02
CA GLU A 108 20.16 25.67 13.83
C GLU A 108 21.10 26.43 12.90
#